data_AF-A0A938UDT5-F1
#
_entry.id   AF-A0A938UDT5-F1
#
_cell.length_a   1.000
_cell.length_b   1.000
_cell.length_c   1.000
_cell.angle_alpha   90.00
_cell.angle_beta   90.00
_cell.angle_gamma   90.00
#
_symmetry.space_group_name_H-M   'P 1'
#
loop_
_entity.id
_entity.type
_entity.pdbx_description
1 polymer ?
#
loop_
_entity_poly.entity_id
_entity_poly.type
_entity_poly.pdbx_seq_one_letter_code
_entity_poly.pdbx_strand_id
1 'polypeptide(L)'
;MKKNSLITVLIVIAAVVLACAAGYFYAQNKDLREQAREQLEAERAASQERASGLEQKVEELETRLREDVEEPPPAEVLRGAIESEETSQQLPEGPGAASVQIRVMNFFRYLDSKGYAQRRGFDAGSQELFMTALQRLDTARPLIGGENQDLLALMKNMTFFFRTLGKDTLLTARDIVNGESAIMEPVMALFYEWLNPWQPQPEAPAVSREMMYAYTGFFLQSMGGRAYLFRRESGIRMLALYYSILVLDQANRDGLNSEGIDIVPPLEALIEEMRYSRRLSDRHRYLETLREIRGRY
;
A
#
# COMPACT_ATOMS: atom_id res chain seq x y z
N MET A 1 -89.07 37.17 11.65
CA MET A 1 -88.29 35.91 11.61
C MET A 1 -88.08 35.37 10.17
N LYS A 2 -87.58 36.16 9.19
CA LYS A 2 -87.35 35.69 7.80
C LYS A 2 -85.92 35.87 7.27
N LYS A 3 -85.04 36.60 7.97
CA LYS A 3 -83.71 36.98 7.45
C LYS A 3 -82.67 35.84 7.54
N ASN A 4 -82.79 34.94 8.52
CA ASN A 4 -81.81 33.86 8.73
C ASN A 4 -81.97 32.69 7.74
N SER A 5 -83.16 32.50 7.17
CA SER A 5 -83.43 31.46 6.16
C SER A 5 -82.84 31.80 4.79
N LEU A 6 -82.74 33.09 4.45
CA LEU A 6 -82.19 33.52 3.15
C LEU A 6 -80.67 33.33 3.09
N ILE A 7 -79.98 33.57 4.21
CA ILE A 7 -78.52 33.43 4.33
C ILE A 7 -78.11 31.95 4.26
N THR A 8 -78.87 31.05 4.89
CA THR A 8 -78.59 29.61 4.82
C THR A 8 -78.79 29.07 3.40
N VAL A 9 -79.82 29.52 2.69
CA VAL A 9 -80.04 29.14 1.29
C VAL A 9 -78.91 29.62 0.37
N LEU A 10 -78.41 30.84 0.56
CA LEU A 10 -77.27 31.37 -0.20
C LEU A 10 -75.98 30.59 0.04
N ILE A 11 -75.71 30.17 1.28
CA ILE A 11 -74.52 29.37 1.63
C ILE A 11 -74.59 27.99 0.97
N VAL A 12 -75.76 27.35 0.99
CA VAL A 12 -75.97 26.04 0.35
C VAL A 12 -75.77 26.13 -1.16
N ILE A 13 -76.31 27.16 -1.80
CA ILE A 13 -76.12 27.37 -3.25
C ILE A 13 -74.65 27.62 -3.59
N ALA A 14 -73.94 28.45 -2.80
CA ALA A 14 -72.52 28.71 -3.00
C ALA A 14 -71.66 27.44 -2.84
N ALA A 15 -71.98 26.60 -1.86
CA ALA A 15 -71.29 25.33 -1.65
C ALA A 15 -71.51 24.34 -2.81
N VAL A 16 -72.73 24.28 -3.35
CA VAL A 16 -73.06 23.44 -4.52
C VAL A 16 -72.31 23.95 -5.76
N VAL A 17 -72.27 25.26 -5.99
CA VAL A 17 -71.55 25.85 -7.13
C VAL A 17 -70.04 25.58 -7.02
N LEU A 18 -69.45 25.71 -5.83
CA LEU A 18 -68.05 25.37 -5.59
C LEU A 18 -67.75 23.88 -5.80
N ALA A 19 -68.64 23.00 -5.35
CA ALA A 19 -68.49 21.55 -5.56
C ALA A 19 -68.59 21.19 -7.05
N CYS A 20 -69.51 21.80 -7.80
CA CYS A 20 -69.63 21.61 -9.25
C CYS A 20 -68.42 22.17 -10.00
N ALA A 21 -67.93 23.35 -9.62
CA ALA A 21 -66.73 23.94 -10.21
C ALA A 21 -65.48 23.10 -9.93
N ALA A 22 -65.33 22.60 -8.69
CA ALA A 22 -64.24 21.69 -8.33
C ALA A 22 -64.34 20.36 -9.09
N GLY A 23 -65.54 19.79 -9.24
CA GLY A 23 -65.78 18.58 -10.02
C GLY A 23 -65.47 18.76 -11.51
N TYR A 24 -65.88 19.90 -12.09
CA TYR A 24 -65.57 20.25 -13.48
C TYR A 24 -64.06 20.42 -13.70
N PHE A 25 -63.38 21.14 -12.80
CA PHE A 25 -61.93 21.34 -12.87
C PHE A 25 -61.14 20.03 -12.63
N TYR A 26 -61.68 19.14 -11.79
CA TYR A 26 -61.13 17.81 -11.54
C TYR A 26 -61.28 16.89 -12.77
N ALA A 27 -62.39 17.00 -13.50
CA ALA A 27 -62.65 16.25 -14.73
C ALA A 27 -61.86 16.77 -15.93
N GLN A 28 -61.69 18.10 -16.06
CA GLN A 28 -60.98 18.73 -17.16
C GLN A 28 -59.46 18.47 -17.15
N ASN A 29 -58.88 18.21 -15.97
CA ASN A 29 -57.44 17.94 -15.79
C ASN A 29 -57.10 16.44 -15.75
N LYS A 30 -57.91 15.57 -16.37
CA LYS A 30 -57.68 14.13 -16.40
C LYS A 30 -56.40 13.78 -17.20
N ASP A 31 -56.22 14.38 -18.37
CA ASP A 31 -55.09 14.11 -19.27
C ASP A 31 -53.75 14.51 -18.65
N LEU A 32 -53.70 15.64 -17.94
CA LEU A 32 -52.51 16.11 -17.21
C LEU A 32 -52.08 15.14 -16.10
N ARG A 33 -53.02 14.41 -15.49
CA ARG A 33 -52.74 13.44 -14.43
C ARG A 33 -52.30 12.09 -14.99
N GLU A 34 -52.85 11.68 -16.12
CA GLU A 34 -52.39 10.48 -16.83
C GLU A 34 -50.94 10.69 -17.31
N GLN A 35 -50.64 11.84 -17.91
CA GLN A 35 -49.26 12.20 -18.30
C GLN A 35 -48.29 12.24 -17.10
N ALA A 36 -48.71 12.81 -15.97
CA ALA A 36 -47.88 12.84 -14.76
C ALA A 36 -47.62 11.43 -14.17
N ARG A 37 -48.59 10.51 -14.30
CA ARG A 37 -48.43 9.11 -13.86
C ARG A 37 -47.50 8.34 -14.79
N GLU A 38 -47.65 8.50 -16.10
CA GLU A 38 -46.77 7.88 -17.09
C GLU A 38 -45.32 8.34 -16.93
N GLN A 39 -45.10 9.64 -16.69
CA GLN A 39 -43.76 10.17 -16.42
C GLN A 39 -43.17 9.60 -15.12
N LEU A 40 -43.96 9.49 -14.06
CA LEU A 40 -43.52 8.92 -12.78
C LEU A 40 -43.19 7.42 -12.91
N GLU A 41 -43.96 6.67 -13.71
CA GLU A 41 -43.71 5.25 -13.98
C GLU A 41 -42.46 5.06 -14.86
N ALA A 42 -42.28 5.89 -15.88
CA ALA A 42 -41.08 5.88 -16.73
C ALA A 42 -39.81 6.23 -15.94
N GLU A 43 -39.88 7.22 -15.04
CA GLU A 43 -38.76 7.61 -14.18
C GLU A 43 -38.41 6.51 -13.16
N ARG A 44 -39.43 5.84 -12.58
CA ARG A 44 -39.22 4.69 -11.70
C ARG A 44 -38.59 3.51 -12.43
N ALA A 45 -39.07 3.20 -13.64
CA ALA A 45 -38.49 2.14 -14.47
C ALA A 45 -37.02 2.43 -14.80
N ALA A 46 -36.70 3.66 -15.22
CA ALA A 46 -35.33 4.07 -15.51
C ALA A 46 -34.42 4.06 -14.26
N SER A 47 -34.95 4.45 -13.10
CA SER A 47 -34.20 4.40 -11.83
C SER A 47 -33.92 2.96 -11.39
N GLN A 48 -34.90 2.07 -11.56
CA GLN A 48 -34.78 0.65 -11.22
C GLN A 48 -33.81 -0.09 -12.16
N GLU A 49 -33.83 0.24 -13.46
CA GLU A 49 -32.85 -0.26 -14.42
C GLU A 49 -31.43 0.18 -14.05
N ARG A 50 -31.22 1.46 -13.70
CA ARG A 50 -29.93 1.96 -13.22
C ARG A 50 -29.46 1.27 -11.93
N ALA A 51 -30.38 1.03 -10.98
CA ALA A 51 -30.06 0.33 -9.73
C ALA A 51 -29.61 -1.11 -10.01
N SER A 52 -30.34 -1.85 -10.86
CA SER A 52 -29.97 -3.22 -11.24
C SER A 52 -28.63 -3.29 -12.00
N GLY A 53 -28.35 -2.32 -12.87
CA GLY A 53 -27.06 -2.23 -13.56
C GLY A 53 -25.89 -1.86 -12.65
N LEU A 54 -26.15 -1.13 -11.56
CA LEU A 54 -25.15 -0.85 -10.52
C LEU A 54 -24.91 -2.09 -9.65
N GLU A 55 -25.95 -2.82 -9.26
CA GLU A 55 -25.83 -4.07 -8.49
C GLU A 55 -25.02 -5.12 -9.26
N GLN A 56 -25.32 -5.32 -10.56
CA GLN A 56 -24.52 -6.22 -11.41
C GLN A 56 -23.05 -5.80 -11.51
N LYS A 57 -22.76 -4.50 -11.59
CA LYS A 57 -21.38 -4.01 -11.60
C LYS A 57 -20.69 -4.20 -10.25
N VAL A 58 -21.41 -4.04 -9.14
CA VAL A 58 -20.86 -4.31 -7.80
C VAL A 58 -20.52 -5.79 -7.67
N GLU A 59 -21.42 -6.68 -8.09
CA GLU A 59 -21.20 -8.13 -8.04
C GLU A 59 -20.07 -8.59 -8.98
N GLU A 60 -19.99 -8.03 -10.19
CA GLU A 60 -18.87 -8.25 -11.11
C GLU A 60 -17.54 -7.77 -10.51
N LEU A 61 -17.53 -6.57 -9.92
CA LEU A 61 -16.35 -6.01 -9.27
C LEU A 61 -15.94 -6.79 -8.02
N GLU A 62 -16.88 -7.29 -7.23
CA GLU A 62 -16.65 -8.15 -6.08
C GLU A 62 -16.07 -9.51 -6.49
N THR A 63 -16.55 -10.07 -7.60
CA THR A 63 -16.04 -11.34 -8.14
C THR A 63 -14.61 -11.18 -8.68
N ARG A 64 -14.36 -10.13 -9.47
CA ARG A 64 -12.99 -9.74 -9.84
C ARG A 64 -12.13 -9.39 -8.62
N LEU A 65 -12.75 -8.87 -7.54
CA LEU A 65 -12.07 -8.59 -6.28
C LEU A 65 -11.52 -9.86 -5.64
N ARG A 66 -12.25 -10.97 -5.73
CA ARG A 66 -11.84 -12.27 -5.17
C ARG A 66 -10.82 -13.00 -6.03
N GLU A 67 -10.93 -12.90 -7.36
CA GLU A 67 -10.04 -13.58 -8.30
C GLU A 67 -8.62 -12.99 -8.34
N ASP A 68 -8.47 -11.68 -8.07
CA ASP A 68 -7.18 -10.97 -8.08
C ASP A 68 -6.48 -10.91 -6.71
N VAL A 69 -7.02 -11.57 -5.67
CA VAL A 69 -6.30 -11.72 -4.39
C VAL A 69 -5.32 -12.87 -4.54
N GLU A 70 -4.04 -12.54 -4.65
CA GLU A 70 -2.95 -13.49 -4.47
C GLU A 70 -3.15 -14.15 -3.09
N GLU A 71 -3.38 -15.47 -3.06
CA GLU A 71 -3.54 -16.19 -1.79
C GLU A 71 -2.31 -15.90 -0.92
N PRO A 72 -2.50 -15.63 0.39
CA PRO A 72 -1.38 -15.45 1.29
C PRO A 72 -0.45 -16.68 1.21
N PRO A 73 0.88 -16.49 1.29
CA PRO A 73 1.84 -17.59 1.20
C PRO A 73 1.41 -18.74 2.13
N PRO A 74 1.45 -20.00 1.66
CA PRO A 74 1.17 -21.15 2.53
C PRO A 74 2.02 -21.05 3.80
N ALA A 75 1.39 -21.20 4.96
CA ALA A 75 2.05 -21.03 6.27
C ALA A 75 3.31 -21.90 6.41
N GLU A 76 3.39 -23.03 5.69
CA GLU A 76 4.56 -23.91 5.62
C GLU A 76 5.79 -23.25 4.98
N VAL A 77 5.62 -22.41 3.95
CA VAL A 77 6.72 -21.67 3.31
C VAL A 77 7.24 -20.60 4.25
N LEU A 78 6.34 -19.89 4.94
CA LEU A 78 6.71 -18.87 5.92
C LEU A 78 7.42 -19.48 7.14
N ARG A 79 6.92 -20.62 7.65
CA ARG A 79 7.58 -21.38 8.71
C ARG A 79 8.95 -21.85 8.24
N GLY A 80 9.05 -22.56 7.12
CA GLY A 80 10.34 -23.05 6.61
C GLY A 80 11.39 -21.96 6.37
N ALA A 81 10.97 -20.73 6.04
CA ALA A 81 11.89 -19.60 5.81
C ALA A 81 12.32 -18.84 7.08
N ILE A 82 11.49 -18.82 8.14
CA ILE A 82 11.70 -17.97 9.33
C ILE A 82 11.81 -18.80 10.63
N GLU A 83 11.08 -19.91 10.72
CA GLU A 83 10.94 -20.80 11.88
C GLU A 83 11.46 -22.22 11.53
N SER A 84 12.72 -22.53 11.90
CA SER A 84 13.31 -23.84 11.58
C SER A 84 12.55 -25.03 12.21
N GLU A 85 12.26 -26.08 11.41
CA GLU A 85 11.67 -27.35 11.90
C GLU A 85 12.60 -28.10 12.90
N GLU A 86 13.90 -27.84 12.85
CA GLU A 86 14.90 -28.52 13.71
C GLU A 86 14.89 -28.06 15.17
N THR A 87 14.08 -27.07 15.55
CA THR A 87 14.07 -26.50 16.91
C THR A 87 13.28 -27.36 17.93
N SER A 88 12.88 -28.58 17.58
CA SER A 88 12.12 -29.46 18.49
C SER A 88 12.99 -30.34 19.38
N GLN A 89 14.33 -30.28 19.30
CA GLN A 89 15.20 -30.99 20.24
C GLN A 89 16.25 -30.05 20.83
N GLN A 90 15.99 -29.65 22.08
CA GLN A 90 16.86 -28.88 23.01
C GLN A 90 16.96 -27.37 22.78
N LEU A 91 15.86 -26.65 23.06
CA LEU A 91 15.91 -25.26 23.52
C LEU A 91 16.24 -25.21 25.02
N PRO A 92 17.16 -24.35 25.49
CA PRO A 92 17.16 -23.91 26.87
C PRO A 92 15.87 -23.12 27.14
N GLU A 93 15.18 -23.43 28.23
CA GLU A 93 13.91 -22.76 28.59
C GLU A 93 14.10 -21.26 28.85
N GLY A 94 13.33 -20.45 28.12
CA GLY A 94 13.11 -19.02 28.32
C GLY A 94 11.95 -18.54 27.42
N PRO A 95 11.07 -17.63 27.87
CA PRO A 95 9.76 -17.45 27.26
C PRO A 95 9.78 -16.55 26.01
N GLY A 96 9.23 -17.05 24.90
CA GLY A 96 8.55 -16.28 23.85
C GLY A 96 9.42 -15.56 22.80
N ALA A 97 9.26 -15.97 21.53
CA ALA A 97 9.89 -15.43 20.31
C ALA A 97 11.42 -15.65 20.20
N ALA A 98 11.83 -16.43 19.20
CA ALA A 98 13.24 -16.47 18.80
C ALA A 98 13.74 -15.05 18.50
N SER A 99 14.96 -14.72 18.94
CA SER A 99 15.54 -13.38 18.72
C SER A 99 15.55 -13.02 17.23
N VAL A 100 15.49 -11.71 16.93
CA VAL A 100 15.58 -11.18 15.56
C VAL A 100 16.78 -11.79 14.82
N GLN A 101 17.92 -11.89 15.50
CA GLN A 101 19.13 -12.52 14.99
C GLN A 101 18.89 -13.97 14.53
N ILE A 102 18.27 -14.81 15.36
CA ILE A 102 17.99 -16.22 15.00
C ILE A 102 17.11 -16.28 13.75
N ARG A 103 16.07 -15.46 13.66
CA ARG A 103 15.17 -15.42 12.50
C ARG A 103 15.89 -14.99 11.22
N VAL A 104 16.79 -14.01 11.30
CA VAL A 104 17.62 -13.59 10.16
C VAL A 104 18.58 -14.71 9.74
N MET A 105 19.24 -15.37 10.70
CA MET A 105 20.13 -16.49 10.40
C MET A 105 19.38 -17.67 9.77
N ASN A 106 18.16 -17.96 10.23
CA ASN A 106 17.28 -18.95 9.61
C ASN A 106 16.98 -18.61 8.15
N PHE A 107 16.69 -17.34 7.86
CA PHE A 107 16.46 -16.91 6.49
C PHE A 107 17.70 -17.08 5.60
N PHE A 108 18.90 -16.78 6.09
CA PHE A 108 20.12 -17.06 5.32
C PHE A 108 20.33 -18.54 5.06
N ARG A 109 20.13 -19.42 6.06
CA ARG A 109 20.18 -20.87 5.88
C ARG A 109 19.14 -21.36 4.86
N TYR A 110 17.94 -20.79 4.91
CA TYR A 110 16.90 -21.04 3.92
C TYR A 110 17.37 -20.68 2.50
N LEU A 111 17.93 -19.48 2.29
CA LEU A 111 18.45 -19.07 0.99
C LEU A 111 19.58 -19.96 0.48
N ASP A 112 20.46 -20.41 1.38
CA ASP A 112 21.53 -21.35 1.05
C ASP A 112 20.98 -22.69 0.58
N SER A 113 19.92 -23.21 1.21
CA SER A 113 19.24 -24.43 0.78
C SER A 113 18.61 -24.31 -0.61
N LYS A 114 18.21 -23.09 -1.02
CA LYS A 114 17.65 -22.81 -2.35
C LYS A 114 18.70 -22.67 -3.44
N GLY A 115 19.98 -22.58 -3.10
CA GLY A 115 21.07 -22.58 -4.07
C GLY A 115 21.22 -21.28 -4.89
N TYR A 116 20.67 -20.14 -4.43
CA TYR A 116 20.71 -18.88 -5.20
C TYR A 116 22.15 -18.39 -5.45
N ALA A 117 22.99 -18.46 -4.43
CA ALA A 117 24.40 -18.06 -4.50
C ALA A 117 25.20 -18.98 -5.44
N GLN A 118 25.05 -20.29 -5.30
CA GLN A 118 25.79 -21.31 -6.02
C GLN A 118 25.48 -21.29 -7.51
N ARG A 119 24.22 -21.02 -7.90
CA ARG A 119 23.84 -20.84 -9.32
C ARG A 119 24.59 -19.71 -10.02
N ARG A 120 25.14 -18.76 -9.27
CA ARG A 120 25.93 -17.63 -9.80
C ARG A 120 27.43 -17.80 -9.59
N GLY A 121 27.88 -18.97 -9.13
CA GLY A 121 29.29 -19.29 -8.94
C GLY A 121 29.90 -18.68 -7.68
N PHE A 122 29.09 -18.33 -6.68
CA PHE A 122 29.60 -17.94 -5.38
C PHE A 122 29.89 -19.19 -4.53
N ASP A 123 31.11 -19.25 -3.99
CA ASP A 123 31.51 -20.25 -2.99
C ASP A 123 31.05 -19.88 -1.57
N ALA A 124 30.77 -18.58 -1.35
CA ALA A 124 30.31 -18.02 -0.09
C ALA A 124 28.81 -18.24 0.14
N GLY A 125 28.41 -18.36 1.41
CA GLY A 125 27.01 -18.45 1.83
C GLY A 125 26.26 -17.12 1.71
N SER A 126 24.93 -17.17 1.77
CA SER A 126 24.03 -16.03 1.57
C SER A 126 24.25 -14.93 2.61
N GLN A 127 24.58 -15.29 3.86
CA GLN A 127 24.94 -14.33 4.90
C GLN A 127 26.21 -13.56 4.54
N GLU A 128 27.27 -14.25 4.13
CA GLU A 128 28.55 -13.62 3.78
C GLU A 128 28.40 -12.71 2.56
N LEU A 129 27.62 -13.14 1.56
CA LEU A 129 27.29 -12.30 0.40
C LEU A 129 26.52 -11.04 0.82
N PHE A 130 25.55 -11.18 1.72
CA PHE A 130 24.81 -10.04 2.26
C PHE A 130 25.73 -9.07 3.00
N MET A 131 26.58 -9.57 3.89
CA MET A 131 27.52 -8.75 4.67
C MET A 131 28.53 -8.03 3.77
N THR A 132 29.05 -8.72 2.76
CA THR A 132 29.94 -8.12 1.75
C THR A 132 29.23 -7.02 0.96
N ALA A 133 27.97 -7.25 0.56
CA ALA A 133 27.17 -6.24 -0.12
C ALA A 133 26.92 -5.02 0.79
N LEU A 134 26.55 -5.26 2.06
CA LEU A 134 26.31 -4.21 3.04
C LEU A 134 27.56 -3.34 3.24
N GLN A 135 28.75 -3.94 3.38
CA GLN A 135 30.00 -3.21 3.51
C GLN A 135 30.32 -2.36 2.26
N ARG A 136 30.08 -2.89 1.06
CA ARG A 136 30.24 -2.13 -0.19
C ARG A 136 29.27 -0.95 -0.27
N LEU A 137 28.03 -1.13 0.22
CA LEU A 137 27.03 -0.08 0.26
C LEU A 137 27.32 0.99 1.31
N ASP A 138 27.92 0.64 2.45
CA ASP A 138 28.31 1.62 3.47
C ASP A 138 29.47 2.52 2.97
N THR A 139 30.42 1.91 2.26
CA THR A 139 31.56 2.66 1.67
C THR A 139 31.19 3.48 0.43
N ALA A 140 30.11 3.14 -0.28
CA ALA A 140 29.67 3.84 -1.48
C ALA A 140 28.35 4.59 -1.23
N ARG A 141 28.35 5.93 -1.34
CA ARG A 141 27.11 6.71 -1.20
C ARG A 141 26.49 7.07 -2.55
N PRO A 142 25.18 6.87 -2.73
CA PRO A 142 24.48 7.37 -3.91
C PRO A 142 24.37 8.90 -3.89
N LEU A 143 24.21 9.52 -5.06
CA LEU A 143 23.87 10.95 -5.15
C LEU A 143 22.36 11.12 -4.91
N ILE A 144 21.97 12.02 -4.02
CA ILE A 144 20.55 12.23 -3.66
C ILE A 144 19.90 13.28 -4.58
N GLY A 145 20.66 14.30 -5.02
CA GLY A 145 20.21 15.39 -5.87
C GLY A 145 21.20 15.76 -6.97
N GLY A 146 20.83 16.74 -7.80
CA GLY A 146 21.66 17.28 -8.89
C GLY A 146 21.61 16.50 -10.21
N GLU A 147 20.90 15.36 -10.27
CA GLU A 147 20.75 14.58 -11.52
C GLU A 147 20.03 15.33 -12.65
N ASN A 148 19.15 16.27 -12.29
CA ASN A 148 18.40 17.09 -13.25
C ASN A 148 19.28 18.14 -13.96
N GLN A 149 20.46 18.42 -13.43
CA GLN A 149 21.39 19.42 -13.95
C GLN A 149 22.62 18.78 -14.62
N ASP A 150 22.88 17.49 -14.36
CA ASP A 150 24.03 16.77 -14.88
C ASP A 150 23.66 15.36 -15.37
N LEU A 151 23.71 15.17 -16.69
CA LEU A 151 23.48 13.88 -17.34
C LEU A 151 24.45 12.80 -16.83
N LEU A 152 25.70 13.16 -16.52
CA LEU A 152 26.68 12.23 -16.00
C LEU A 152 26.31 11.77 -14.58
N ALA A 153 25.79 12.67 -13.73
CA ALA A 153 25.25 12.32 -12.41
C ALA A 153 24.06 11.37 -12.52
N LEU A 154 23.12 11.64 -13.44
CA LEU A 154 22.00 10.74 -13.73
C LEU A 154 22.48 9.35 -14.16
N MET A 155 23.44 9.27 -15.09
CA MET A 155 24.01 7.99 -15.54
C MET A 155 24.72 7.23 -14.41
N LYS A 156 25.45 7.93 -13.54
CA LYS A 156 26.09 7.33 -12.35
C LYS A 156 25.06 6.70 -11.43
N ASN A 157 23.95 7.39 -11.17
CA ASN A 157 22.90 6.88 -10.31
C ASN A 157 22.10 5.72 -10.92
N MET A 158 21.78 5.78 -12.22
CA MET A 158 21.12 4.66 -12.94
C MET A 158 21.93 3.37 -12.96
N THR A 159 23.26 3.46 -12.80
CA THR A 159 24.19 2.32 -12.80
C THR A 159 24.82 2.07 -11.44
N PHE A 160 24.37 2.78 -10.40
CA PHE A 160 24.99 2.81 -9.07
C PHE A 160 25.17 1.41 -8.50
N PHE A 161 24.07 0.67 -8.35
CA PHE A 161 24.12 -0.67 -7.76
C PHE A 161 24.95 -1.65 -8.57
N PHE A 162 24.98 -1.51 -9.90
CA PHE A 162 25.76 -2.40 -10.76
C PHE A 162 27.26 -2.16 -10.58
N ARG A 163 27.66 -0.90 -10.48
CA ARG A 163 29.06 -0.51 -10.20
C ARG A 163 29.50 -0.89 -8.79
N THR A 164 28.62 -0.74 -7.80
CA THR A 164 28.96 -0.95 -6.39
C THR A 164 28.95 -2.43 -6.02
N LEU A 165 27.92 -3.18 -6.44
CA LEU A 165 27.76 -4.59 -6.05
C LEU A 165 28.28 -5.57 -7.10
N GLY A 166 28.35 -5.16 -8.36
CA GLY A 166 28.70 -6.04 -9.47
C GLY A 166 27.49 -6.80 -10.02
N LYS A 167 27.68 -7.39 -11.19
CA LYS A 167 26.63 -8.09 -11.94
C LYS A 167 26.03 -9.26 -11.14
N ASP A 168 26.87 -10.16 -10.65
CA ASP A 168 26.39 -11.43 -10.11
C ASP A 168 25.68 -11.23 -8.77
N THR A 169 26.18 -10.36 -7.89
CA THR A 169 25.49 -9.99 -6.65
C THR A 169 24.12 -9.38 -6.93
N LEU A 170 23.99 -8.49 -7.91
CA LEU A 170 22.69 -7.92 -8.27
C LEU A 170 21.72 -8.93 -8.85
N LEU A 171 22.22 -9.82 -9.69
CA LEU A 171 21.37 -10.83 -10.29
C LEU A 171 20.94 -11.88 -9.25
N THR A 172 21.80 -12.24 -8.29
CA THR A 172 21.41 -13.05 -7.13
C THR A 172 20.34 -12.35 -6.30
N ALA A 173 20.53 -11.08 -5.95
CA ALA A 173 19.53 -10.32 -5.19
C ALA A 173 18.19 -10.23 -5.94
N ARG A 174 18.22 -10.01 -7.26
CA ARG A 174 17.02 -10.04 -8.10
C ARG A 174 16.34 -11.41 -8.08
N ASP A 175 17.12 -12.48 -8.22
CA ASP A 175 16.57 -13.84 -8.26
C ASP A 175 15.93 -14.22 -6.92
N ILE A 176 16.53 -13.80 -5.80
CA ILE A 176 15.94 -13.95 -4.45
C ILE A 176 14.64 -13.16 -4.34
N VAL A 177 14.65 -11.86 -4.67
CA VAL A 177 13.45 -11.00 -4.54
C VAL A 177 12.29 -11.52 -5.40
N ASN A 178 12.58 -12.03 -6.59
CA ASN A 178 11.57 -12.56 -7.49
C ASN A 178 11.11 -13.98 -7.11
N GLY A 179 12.03 -14.84 -6.66
CA GLY A 179 11.74 -16.22 -6.31
C GLY A 179 11.05 -16.37 -4.95
N GLU A 180 11.29 -15.43 -4.04
CA GLU A 180 10.78 -15.42 -2.68
C GLU A 180 9.76 -14.29 -2.45
N SER A 181 9.10 -13.81 -3.51
CA SER A 181 8.18 -12.67 -3.45
C SER A 181 7.07 -12.86 -2.40
N ALA A 182 6.56 -14.08 -2.27
CA ALA A 182 5.47 -14.42 -1.36
C ALA A 182 5.82 -14.23 0.12
N ILE A 183 7.10 -14.34 0.51
CA ILE A 183 7.56 -14.14 1.88
C ILE A 183 8.29 -12.80 2.08
N MET A 184 8.36 -11.96 1.05
CA MET A 184 9.21 -10.76 1.09
C MET A 184 8.68 -9.69 2.04
N GLU A 185 7.36 -9.61 2.23
CA GLU A 185 6.75 -8.69 3.20
C GLU A 185 7.25 -8.90 4.65
N PRO A 186 7.13 -10.10 5.25
CA PRO A 186 7.68 -10.36 6.58
C PRO A 186 9.22 -10.35 6.61
N VAL A 187 9.90 -10.71 5.52
CA VAL A 187 11.37 -10.65 5.44
C VAL A 187 11.87 -9.20 5.47
N MET A 188 11.26 -8.29 4.71
CA MET A 188 11.63 -6.87 4.72
C MET A 188 11.39 -6.24 6.09
N ALA A 189 10.30 -6.62 6.78
CA ALA A 189 10.05 -6.20 8.16
C ALA A 189 11.13 -6.68 9.12
N LEU A 190 11.52 -7.96 9.02
CA LEU A 190 12.58 -8.55 9.83
C LEU A 190 13.93 -7.85 9.61
N PHE A 191 14.32 -7.61 8.35
CA PHE A 191 15.58 -6.94 8.04
C PHE A 191 15.57 -5.46 8.40
N TYR A 192 14.42 -4.78 8.31
CA TYR A 192 14.29 -3.43 8.84
C TYR A 192 14.53 -3.41 10.35
N GLU A 193 13.89 -4.30 11.11
CA GLU A 193 14.10 -4.42 12.55
C GLU A 193 15.56 -4.73 12.91
N TRP A 194 16.18 -5.66 12.17
CA TRP A 194 17.56 -6.08 12.40
C TRP A 194 18.60 -4.98 12.13
N LEU A 195 18.42 -4.21 11.06
CA LEU A 195 19.40 -3.23 10.58
C LEU A 195 19.14 -1.81 11.07
N ASN A 196 18.07 -1.56 11.84
CA ASN A 196 17.66 -0.22 12.24
C ASN A 196 18.65 0.41 13.24
N PRO A 197 19.40 1.47 12.87
CA PRO A 197 20.40 2.07 13.76
C PRO A 197 19.80 2.95 14.87
N TRP A 198 18.50 3.21 14.85
CA TRP A 198 17.78 3.86 15.95
C TRP A 198 17.28 2.87 17.00
N GLN A 199 17.22 1.58 16.65
CA GLN A 199 16.83 0.49 17.53
C GLN A 199 17.80 -0.68 17.34
N PRO A 200 19.08 -0.50 17.71
CA PRO A 200 20.12 -1.47 17.40
C PRO A 200 19.83 -2.81 18.07
N GLN A 201 19.86 -3.87 17.28
CA GLN A 201 19.70 -5.24 17.76
C GLN A 201 21.07 -5.81 18.20
N PRO A 202 21.11 -6.67 19.22
CA PRO A 202 22.30 -7.42 19.55
C PRO A 202 22.78 -8.26 18.35
N GLU A 203 24.09 -8.29 18.11
CA GLU A 203 24.73 -9.07 17.02
C GLU A 203 24.35 -8.66 15.58
N ALA A 204 23.54 -7.61 15.42
CA ALA A 204 23.31 -7.02 14.11
C ALA A 204 24.57 -6.33 13.59
N PRO A 205 24.77 -6.31 12.26
CA PRO A 205 25.85 -5.53 11.67
C PRO A 205 25.67 -4.05 11.97
N ALA A 206 26.79 -3.36 12.16
CA ALA A 206 26.79 -1.92 12.32
C ALA A 206 26.34 -1.25 11.01
N VAL A 207 25.19 -0.59 11.04
CA VAL A 207 24.70 0.29 9.99
C VAL A 207 24.67 1.71 10.56
N SER A 208 25.17 2.70 9.82
CA SER A 208 25.15 4.09 10.28
C SER A 208 23.81 4.77 9.96
N ARG A 209 23.41 5.75 10.77
CA ARG A 209 22.19 6.55 10.51
C ARG A 209 22.33 7.32 9.20
N GLU A 210 23.54 7.79 8.91
CA GLU A 210 23.91 8.50 7.70
C GLU A 210 23.79 7.61 6.45
N MET A 211 24.19 6.34 6.55
CA MET A 211 23.99 5.38 5.46
C MET A 211 22.49 5.18 5.19
N MET A 212 21.69 4.88 6.23
CA MET A 212 20.25 4.67 6.09
C MET A 212 19.55 5.89 5.49
N TYR A 213 19.91 7.09 5.95
CA TYR A 213 19.40 8.34 5.41
C TYR A 213 19.80 8.54 3.94
N ALA A 214 21.06 8.26 3.57
CA ALA A 214 21.52 8.45 2.20
C ALA A 214 20.79 7.56 1.19
N TYR A 215 20.60 6.28 1.52
CA TYR A 215 19.84 5.35 0.68
C TYR A 215 18.34 5.67 0.64
N THR A 216 17.78 6.15 1.75
CA THR A 216 16.41 6.68 1.79
C THR A 216 16.23 7.86 0.84
N GLY A 217 17.12 8.85 0.88
CA GLY A 217 17.09 9.98 -0.03
C GLY A 217 17.24 9.56 -1.50
N PHE A 218 18.15 8.61 -1.78
CA PHE A 218 18.30 8.04 -3.11
C PHE A 218 16.99 7.43 -3.63
N PHE A 219 16.30 6.61 -2.84
CA PHE A 219 15.06 5.98 -3.29
C PHE A 219 13.87 6.95 -3.41
N LEU A 220 13.77 7.95 -2.53
CA LEU A 220 12.65 8.89 -2.53
C LEU A 220 12.80 10.00 -3.58
N GLN A 221 14.00 10.54 -3.74
CA GLN A 221 14.24 11.77 -4.50
C GLN A 221 14.96 11.57 -5.83
N SER A 222 15.92 10.64 -5.91
CA SER A 222 16.68 10.47 -7.16
C SER A 222 15.87 9.73 -8.24
N MET A 223 16.02 10.15 -9.49
CA MET A 223 15.51 9.45 -10.66
C MET A 223 16.10 8.04 -10.77
N GLY A 224 17.41 7.89 -10.50
CA GLY A 224 18.07 6.58 -10.53
C GLY A 224 17.49 5.59 -9.53
N GLY A 225 17.33 6.00 -8.27
CA GLY A 225 16.76 5.18 -7.21
C GLY A 225 15.32 4.79 -7.47
N ARG A 226 14.49 5.77 -7.88
CA ARG A 226 13.10 5.51 -8.27
C ARG A 226 13.04 4.53 -9.45
N ALA A 227 13.90 4.68 -10.46
CA ALA A 227 13.95 3.77 -11.60
C ALA A 227 14.28 2.31 -11.22
N TYR A 228 15.10 2.09 -10.18
CA TYR A 228 15.32 0.74 -9.65
C TYR A 228 14.03 0.16 -9.04
N LEU A 229 13.30 0.95 -8.26
CA LEU A 229 12.05 0.53 -7.63
C LEU A 229 10.93 0.29 -8.65
N PHE A 230 10.82 1.09 -9.70
CA PHE A 230 9.82 0.92 -10.77
C PHE A 230 10.00 -0.37 -11.59
N ARG A 231 11.18 -1.03 -11.49
CA ARG A 231 11.44 -2.34 -12.11
C ARG A 231 11.17 -3.52 -11.18
N ARG A 232 10.52 -3.28 -10.05
CA ARG A 232 10.10 -4.30 -9.09
C ARG A 232 8.59 -4.43 -9.09
N GLU A 233 8.12 -5.57 -8.59
CA GLU A 233 6.72 -5.76 -8.28
C GLU A 233 6.25 -4.68 -7.29
N SER A 234 4.99 -4.27 -7.42
CA SER A 234 4.41 -3.15 -6.67
C SER A 234 4.51 -3.30 -5.15
N GLY A 235 4.27 -4.48 -4.59
CA GLY A 235 4.42 -4.81 -3.18
C GLY A 235 5.82 -4.50 -2.67
N ILE A 236 6.84 -5.01 -3.36
CA ILE A 236 8.26 -4.73 -3.03
C ILE A 236 8.57 -3.24 -3.09
N ARG A 237 8.09 -2.55 -4.13
CA ARG A 237 8.26 -1.10 -4.26
C ARG A 237 7.61 -0.36 -3.09
N MET A 238 6.36 -0.68 -2.76
CA MET A 238 5.62 -0.04 -1.66
C MET A 238 6.33 -0.26 -0.32
N LEU A 239 6.81 -1.48 -0.05
CA LEU A 239 7.56 -1.78 1.18
C LEU A 239 8.89 -1.02 1.24
N ALA A 240 9.64 -0.95 0.13
CA ALA A 240 10.87 -0.18 0.07
C ALA A 240 10.63 1.32 0.35
N LEU A 241 9.56 1.89 -0.23
CA LEU A 241 9.15 3.27 0.03
C LEU A 241 8.66 3.46 1.48
N TYR A 242 7.91 2.51 2.02
CA TYR A 242 7.42 2.53 3.40
C TYR A 242 8.58 2.62 4.40
N TYR A 243 9.54 1.70 4.31
CA TYR A 243 10.70 1.72 5.21
C TYR A 243 11.59 2.95 4.98
N SER A 244 11.68 3.45 3.74
CA SER A 244 12.36 4.73 3.46
C SER A 244 11.67 5.90 4.18
N ILE A 245 10.34 5.96 4.19
CA ILE A 245 9.59 7.00 4.92
C ILE A 245 9.80 6.89 6.43
N LEU A 246 9.83 5.67 7.00
CA LEU A 246 10.12 5.49 8.43
C LEU A 246 11.50 6.02 8.80
N VAL A 247 12.51 5.73 7.97
CA VAL A 247 13.87 6.24 8.15
C VAL A 247 13.91 7.76 8.03
N LEU A 248 13.23 8.34 7.04
CA LEU A 248 13.20 9.79 6.84
C LEU A 248 12.49 10.51 8.00
N ASP A 249 11.37 9.98 8.49
CA ASP A 249 10.69 10.55 9.67
C ASP A 249 11.58 10.52 10.92
N GLN A 250 12.30 9.43 11.13
CA GLN A 250 13.24 9.34 12.23
C GLN A 250 14.44 10.27 12.05
N ALA A 251 14.98 10.41 10.83
CA ALA A 251 16.04 11.35 10.52
C ALA A 251 15.58 12.81 10.72
N ASN A 252 14.34 13.15 10.38
CA ASN A 252 13.75 14.47 10.66
C ASN A 252 13.71 14.76 12.16
N ARG A 253 13.24 13.80 12.96
CA ARG A 253 13.15 13.94 14.43
C ARG A 253 14.53 14.13 15.08
N ASP A 254 15.56 13.53 14.51
CA ASP A 254 16.94 13.64 14.98
C ASP A 254 17.71 14.84 14.39
N GLY A 255 17.10 15.61 13.47
CA GLY A 255 17.78 16.72 12.78
C GLY A 255 18.84 16.28 11.76
N LEU A 256 18.77 15.04 11.26
CA LEU A 256 19.71 14.43 10.32
C LEU A 256 19.30 14.61 8.84
N ASN A 257 18.18 15.26 8.55
CA ASN A 257 17.72 15.52 7.17
C ASN A 257 18.51 16.67 6.52
N SER A 258 19.80 16.44 6.24
CA SER A 258 20.72 17.44 5.71
C SER A 258 20.36 17.96 4.32
N GLU A 259 19.73 17.12 3.50
CA GLU A 259 19.30 17.46 2.13
C GLU A 259 17.93 18.16 2.09
N GLY A 260 17.28 18.37 3.24
CA GLY A 260 15.97 19.04 3.31
C GLY A 260 14.87 18.30 2.54
N ILE A 261 14.90 16.97 2.54
CA ILE A 261 13.95 16.14 1.82
C ILE A 261 12.55 16.35 2.42
N ASP A 262 11.63 16.86 1.61
CA ASP A 262 10.21 16.94 1.98
C ASP A 262 9.60 15.53 1.99
N ILE A 263 9.12 15.12 3.16
CA ILE A 263 8.51 13.82 3.39
C ILE A 263 7.06 13.76 2.88
N VAL A 264 6.36 14.89 2.80
CA VAL A 264 4.90 14.92 2.54
C VAL A 264 4.55 14.37 1.16
N PRO A 265 5.19 14.78 0.04
CA PRO A 265 4.84 14.26 -1.28
C PRO A 265 4.99 12.74 -1.43
N PRO A 266 6.13 12.10 -1.06
CA PRO A 266 6.23 10.64 -1.13
C PRO A 266 5.31 9.93 -0.14
N LEU A 267 5.03 10.53 1.02
CA LEU A 267 4.11 9.98 2.02
C LEU A 267 2.68 9.90 1.50
N GLU A 268 2.11 10.98 0.98
CA GLU A 268 0.74 10.97 0.44
C GLU A 268 0.62 10.03 -0.75
N ALA A 269 1.61 10.04 -1.65
CA ALA A 269 1.64 9.14 -2.79
C ALA A 269 1.61 7.66 -2.34
N LEU A 270 2.38 7.31 -1.31
CA LEU A 270 2.41 5.95 -0.78
C LEU A 270 1.11 5.57 -0.06
N ILE A 271 0.53 6.48 0.73
CA ILE A 271 -0.78 6.25 1.38
C ILE A 271 -1.84 5.92 0.33
N GLU A 272 -1.89 6.71 -0.75
CA GLU A 272 -2.84 6.51 -1.84
C GLU A 272 -2.60 5.20 -2.59
N GLU A 273 -1.35 4.86 -2.90
CA GLU A 273 -1.00 3.61 -3.57
C GLU A 273 -1.34 2.39 -2.70
N MET A 274 -0.93 2.41 -1.43
CA MET A 274 -1.19 1.32 -0.49
C MET A 274 -2.68 1.14 -0.23
N ARG A 275 -3.48 2.21 -0.18
CA ARG A 275 -4.93 2.15 0.06
C ARG A 275 -5.66 1.18 -0.88
N TYR A 276 -5.23 1.13 -2.14
CA TYR A 276 -5.88 0.31 -3.18
C TYR A 276 -5.15 -0.99 -3.49
N SER A 277 -3.94 -1.19 -2.97
CA SER A 277 -3.16 -2.40 -3.21
C SER A 277 -3.73 -3.62 -2.48
N ARG A 278 -3.64 -4.80 -3.11
CA ARG A 278 -3.89 -6.11 -2.49
C ARG A 278 -2.63 -6.96 -2.30
N ARG A 279 -1.47 -6.40 -2.63
CA ARG A 279 -0.17 -7.09 -2.61
C ARG A 279 0.45 -7.19 -1.21
N LEU A 280 -0.15 -6.54 -0.22
CA LEU A 280 0.36 -6.45 1.15
C LEU A 280 -0.68 -7.02 2.11
N SER A 281 -0.27 -8.02 2.86
CA SER A 281 -1.10 -8.69 3.87
C SER A 281 -1.31 -7.80 5.11
N ASP A 282 -0.29 -7.05 5.53
CA ASP A 282 -0.34 -6.16 6.71
C ASP A 282 -0.62 -4.69 6.33
N ARG A 283 -1.32 -4.47 5.20
CA ARG A 283 -1.64 -3.14 4.65
C ARG A 283 -2.26 -2.19 5.67
N HIS A 284 -3.15 -2.70 6.53
CA HIS A 284 -3.86 -1.87 7.49
C HIS A 284 -2.88 -1.20 8.46
N ARG A 285 -1.96 -1.98 9.03
CA ARG A 285 -0.92 -1.51 9.95
C ARG A 285 0.00 -0.49 9.27
N TYR A 286 0.43 -0.75 8.04
CA TYR A 286 1.27 0.20 7.30
C TYR A 286 0.55 1.55 7.10
N LEU A 287 -0.72 1.52 6.71
CA LEU A 287 -1.51 2.74 6.53
C LEU A 287 -1.73 3.50 7.85
N GLU A 288 -1.92 2.80 8.97
CA GLU A 288 -1.99 3.44 10.30
C GLU A 288 -0.68 4.16 10.62
N THR A 289 0.46 3.49 10.50
CA THR A 289 1.78 4.11 10.74
C THR A 289 2.03 5.30 9.82
N LEU A 290 1.69 5.21 8.53
CA LEU A 290 1.86 6.33 7.60
C LEU A 290 0.94 7.51 7.96
N ARG A 291 -0.29 7.26 8.42
CA ARG A 291 -1.21 8.33 8.86
C ARG A 291 -0.73 9.00 10.15
N GLU A 292 -0.14 8.25 11.06
CA GLU A 292 0.50 8.81 12.25
C GLU A 292 1.69 9.70 11.90
N ILE A 293 2.52 9.29 10.94
CA ILE A 293 3.59 10.12 10.40
C ILE A 293 3.01 11.38 9.79
N ARG A 294 1.99 11.24 8.94
CA ARG A 294 1.31 12.37 8.30
C ARG A 294 0.79 13.38 9.31
N GLY A 295 0.24 12.94 10.45
CA GLY A 295 -0.26 13.85 11.49
C GLY A 295 0.80 14.74 12.15
N ARG A 296 2.10 14.49 11.91
CA ARG A 296 3.22 15.29 12.46
C ARG A 296 3.71 16.39 11.52
N TYR A 297 3.31 16.37 10.24
CA TYR A 297 3.73 17.32 9.20
C TYR A 297 2.53 18.08 8.66
#